data_AF-A0A8C0TD98-F1
#
_entry.id   AF-A0A8C0TD98-F1
#
_cell.length_a   1.000
_cell.length_b   1.000
_cell.length_c   1.000
_cell.angle_alpha   90.00
_cell.angle_beta   90.00
_cell.angle_gamma   90.00
#
_symmetry.space_group_name_H-M   'P 1'
#
loop_
_entity.id
_entity.type
_entity.pdbx_description
1 polymer ?
#
loop_
_entity_poly.entity_id
_entity_poly.type
_entity_poly.pdbx_seq_one_letter_code
_entity_poly.pdbx_strand_id
1 'polypeptide(L)'
;MGKGGNQGEGAAEREAPLQTFCWEEIQKHNLRTDKWLVIDRKVYNITKWSSRHPGGHRVIGHYAGEDATGASANWWNHRHFQHHAKPNIFHKDPDVNMLHVFVLGEWQPIEYGKKKLKYLPYNHQHEYFFLIGPPLLIPVYFQYQIIMTMIVRRDWVDLAWAMSYYVRFFITYIPFYGILGALLFLNFIRFLESHWFVWVTQMNHIVMEIDREPYRDWFSSQLAATCNVEQSFFNDWFSGHLNFQIEHHLFPTMPRHNLHKVAPLVKSLCAKHGIKYQEKPLLRALQDIIRSLKKSGELWLDAYLHK
;
A
#
# COMPACT_ATOMS: atom_id res chain seq x y z
N MET A 1 -40.00 -51.80 26.38
CA MET A 1 -40.52 -50.70 27.22
C MET A 1 -39.38 -49.68 27.30
N GLY A 2 -39.29 -48.59 26.50
CA GLY A 2 -40.13 -47.39 26.46
C GLY A 2 -40.12 -46.70 27.83
N LYS A 3 -39.71 -45.45 28.11
CA LYS A 3 -39.31 -44.20 27.41
C LYS A 3 -38.38 -43.45 28.43
N GLY A 4 -37.67 -42.36 28.18
CA GLY A 4 -37.64 -41.40 27.09
C GLY A 4 -36.42 -40.46 27.28
N GLY A 5 -35.95 -39.89 26.18
CA GLY A 5 -34.84 -38.95 26.17
C GLY A 5 -35.26 -37.54 26.58
N ASN A 6 -34.27 -36.76 27.03
CA ASN A 6 -34.19 -35.37 26.65
C ASN A 6 -32.72 -35.05 26.37
N GLN A 7 -32.44 -34.72 25.12
CA GLN A 7 -31.15 -34.26 24.66
C GLN A 7 -30.93 -32.86 25.25
N GLY A 8 -29.91 -32.72 26.10
CA GLY A 8 -29.37 -31.41 26.42
C GLY A 8 -28.60 -30.94 25.19
N GLU A 9 -29.25 -30.14 24.35
CA GLU A 9 -28.58 -29.35 23.33
C GLU A 9 -27.52 -28.48 24.01
N GLY A 10 -26.24 -28.80 23.77
CA GLY A 10 -25.14 -27.88 24.07
C GLY A 10 -25.31 -26.66 23.17
N ALA A 11 -25.95 -25.62 23.71
CA ALA A 11 -26.03 -24.33 23.06
C ALA A 11 -24.59 -23.84 22.85
N ALA A 12 -24.10 -23.93 21.62
CA ALA A 12 -22.99 -23.11 21.19
C ALA A 12 -23.41 -21.65 21.45
N GLU A 13 -22.69 -20.95 22.34
CA GLU A 13 -22.80 -19.51 22.47
C GLU A 13 -22.56 -18.92 21.08
N ARG A 14 -23.64 -18.60 20.37
CA ARG A 14 -23.57 -17.81 19.15
C ARG A 14 -23.09 -16.44 19.62
N GLU A 15 -21.84 -16.10 19.34
CA GLU A 15 -21.36 -14.72 19.47
C GLU A 15 -22.38 -13.82 18.78
N ALA A 16 -23.00 -12.92 19.54
CA ALA A 16 -23.94 -11.97 18.98
C ALA A 16 -23.24 -11.18 17.87
N PRO A 17 -23.90 -10.92 16.73
CA PRO A 17 -23.28 -10.16 15.66
C PRO A 17 -22.81 -8.81 16.19
N LEU A 18 -21.53 -8.51 15.96
CA LEU A 18 -20.93 -7.23 16.37
C LEU A 18 -21.72 -6.09 15.74
N GLN A 19 -22.14 -5.14 16.56
CA GLN A 19 -22.89 -3.97 16.12
C GLN A 19 -22.02 -3.14 15.15
N THR A 20 -22.57 -2.82 13.99
CA THR A 20 -21.93 -1.95 12.99
C THR A 20 -22.47 -0.54 13.11
N PHE A 21 -21.60 0.45 12.92
CA PHE A 21 -21.93 1.87 13.05
C PHE A 21 -21.57 2.60 11.76
N CYS A 22 -22.36 3.61 11.39
CA CYS A 22 -22.01 4.52 10.29
C CYS A 22 -21.14 5.67 10.79
N TRP A 23 -20.43 6.33 9.89
CA TRP A 23 -19.57 7.46 10.24
C TRP A 23 -20.36 8.64 10.78
N GLU A 24 -21.57 8.89 10.27
CA GLU A 24 -22.45 9.96 10.76
C GLU A 24 -22.88 9.73 12.21
N GLU A 25 -22.95 8.48 12.66
CA GLU A 25 -23.23 8.12 14.04
C GLU A 25 -21.98 8.32 14.91
N ILE A 26 -20.84 7.75 14.49
CA ILE A 26 -19.57 7.84 15.22
C ILE A 26 -19.17 9.30 15.48
N GLN A 27 -19.31 10.17 14.48
CA GLN A 27 -18.94 11.58 14.57
C GLN A 27 -19.76 12.39 15.59
N LYS A 28 -20.92 11.89 16.03
CA LYS A 28 -21.72 12.53 17.09
C LYS A 28 -21.07 12.35 18.48
N HIS A 29 -20.25 11.33 18.65
CA HIS A 29 -19.59 10.99 19.92
C HIS A 29 -18.22 11.69 20.04
N ASN A 30 -18.22 13.01 19.94
CA ASN A 30 -17.02 13.86 19.94
C ASN A 30 -16.92 14.82 21.15
N LEU A 31 -17.78 14.64 22.16
CA LEU A 31 -17.89 15.54 23.32
C LEU A 31 -17.04 15.08 24.50
N ARG A 32 -16.74 15.98 25.46
CA ARG A 32 -15.98 15.59 26.66
C ARG A 32 -16.64 14.48 27.48
N THR A 33 -17.97 14.45 27.49
CA THR A 33 -18.81 13.51 28.24
C THR A 33 -19.24 12.30 27.42
N ASP A 34 -18.93 12.26 26.12
CA ASP A 34 -19.28 11.17 25.21
C ASP A 34 -18.28 11.10 24.06
N LYS A 35 -17.36 10.14 24.15
CA LYS A 35 -16.21 9.99 23.26
C LYS A 35 -16.13 8.58 22.72
N TRP A 36 -16.32 8.43 21.42
CA TRP A 36 -16.01 7.20 20.72
C TRP A 36 -14.84 7.45 19.78
N LEU A 37 -14.09 6.43 19.43
CA LEU A 37 -13.10 6.51 18.37
C LEU A 37 -13.01 5.20 17.62
N VAL A 38 -12.46 5.24 16.42
CA VAL A 38 -12.22 4.05 15.60
C VAL A 38 -10.74 3.70 15.67
N ILE A 39 -10.41 2.43 15.93
CA ILE A 39 -9.06 1.88 15.70
C ILE A 39 -9.24 0.60 14.91
N ASP A 40 -8.56 0.47 13.77
CA ASP A 40 -8.60 -0.70 12.91
C ASP A 40 -10.03 -1.14 12.56
N ARG A 41 -10.89 -0.17 12.17
CA ARG A 41 -12.32 -0.37 11.84
C ARG A 41 -13.19 -0.89 13.00
N LYS A 42 -12.68 -0.86 14.24
CA LYS A 42 -13.45 -1.18 15.45
C LYS A 42 -13.76 0.10 16.21
N VAL A 43 -14.99 0.21 16.69
CA VAL A 43 -15.47 1.37 17.44
C VAL A 43 -15.27 1.12 18.94
N TYR A 44 -14.60 2.05 19.62
CA TYR A 44 -14.33 2.00 21.05
C TYR A 44 -14.98 3.18 21.74
N ASN A 45 -15.84 2.92 22.72
CA ASN A 45 -16.30 3.96 23.65
C ASN A 45 -15.21 4.20 24.69
N ILE A 46 -14.49 5.31 24.55
CA ILE A 46 -13.35 5.68 25.40
C ILE A 46 -13.72 6.70 26.47
N THR A 47 -15.00 7.05 26.61
CA THR A 47 -15.49 8.11 27.51
C THR A 47 -14.88 7.99 28.91
N LYS A 48 -15.01 6.81 29.53
CA LYS A 48 -14.50 6.53 30.89
C LYS A 48 -12.99 6.29 30.94
N TRP A 49 -12.41 5.74 29.86
CA TRP A 49 -11.00 5.39 29.83
C TRP A 49 -10.10 6.59 29.56
N SER A 50 -10.61 7.62 28.87
CA SER A 50 -9.83 8.80 28.47
C SER A 50 -9.11 9.47 29.65
N SER A 51 -9.73 9.55 30.83
CA SER A 51 -9.11 10.11 32.05
C SER A 51 -7.96 9.27 32.62
N ARG A 52 -7.90 7.99 32.28
CA ARG A 52 -6.90 7.01 32.76
C ARG A 52 -5.82 6.71 31.72
N HIS A 53 -5.92 7.31 30.53
CA HIS A 53 -4.95 7.10 29.45
C HIS A 53 -3.55 7.56 29.90
N PRO A 54 -2.50 6.72 29.81
CA PRO A 54 -1.14 7.08 30.24
C PRO A 54 -0.57 8.32 29.52
N GLY A 55 -0.97 8.58 28.27
CA GLY A 55 -0.61 9.80 27.53
C GLY A 55 -1.44 11.04 27.92
N GLY A 56 -2.34 10.91 28.89
CA GLY A 56 -3.26 11.96 29.32
C GLY A 56 -4.56 12.01 28.52
N HIS A 57 -5.60 12.56 29.15
CA HIS A 57 -6.96 12.59 28.61
C HIS A 57 -7.16 13.47 27.38
N ARG A 58 -6.27 14.46 27.19
CA ARG A 58 -6.29 15.35 26.03
C ARG A 58 -5.83 14.64 24.76
N VAL A 59 -4.85 13.74 24.87
CA VAL A 59 -4.25 13.03 23.73
C VAL A 59 -5.27 12.13 23.06
N ILE A 60 -5.88 11.21 23.82
CA ILE A 60 -6.88 10.31 23.24
C ILE A 60 -8.23 11.02 23.00
N GLY A 61 -8.53 12.06 23.77
CA GLY A 61 -9.76 12.83 23.61
C GLY A 61 -9.81 13.68 22.33
N HIS A 62 -8.67 13.95 21.70
CA HIS A 62 -8.62 14.67 20.42
C HIS A 62 -9.21 13.86 19.26
N TYR A 63 -9.14 12.53 19.35
CA TYR A 63 -9.66 11.62 18.31
C TYR A 63 -11.11 11.20 18.56
N ALA A 64 -11.85 11.93 19.40
CA ALA A 64 -13.24 11.62 19.69
C ALA A 64 -14.11 11.93 18.45
N GLY A 65 -14.85 10.92 17.98
CA GLY A 65 -15.62 10.95 16.74
C GLY A 65 -14.81 10.66 15.48
N GLU A 66 -13.54 10.25 15.61
CA GLU A 66 -12.59 10.09 14.49
C GLU A 66 -11.91 8.71 14.50
N ASP A 67 -11.11 8.45 13.46
CA ASP A 67 -10.20 7.29 13.38
C ASP A 67 -8.85 7.64 14.03
N ALA A 68 -8.48 6.89 15.06
CA ALA A 68 -7.25 7.03 15.82
C ALA A 68 -6.17 6.01 15.42
N THR A 69 -6.33 5.33 14.27
CA THR A 69 -5.33 4.40 13.73
C THR A 69 -4.11 5.17 13.18
N GLY A 70 -3.23 5.68 14.07
CA GLY A 70 -1.82 6.04 13.82
C GLY A 70 -1.46 7.09 12.75
N ALA A 71 -0.45 7.92 13.06
CA ALA A 71 0.10 8.96 12.17
C ALA A 71 0.83 8.41 10.93
N SER A 72 0.87 9.10 9.78
CA SER A 72 -0.25 9.15 8.84
C SER A 72 -0.35 7.77 8.16
N ALA A 73 -0.83 6.77 8.91
CA ALA A 73 -1.41 5.59 8.29
C ALA A 73 -2.55 6.05 7.37
N ASN A 74 -3.19 7.18 7.65
CA ASN A 74 -4.22 7.79 6.80
C ASN A 74 -3.82 8.02 5.34
N TRP A 75 -2.70 8.70 5.02
CA TRP A 75 -2.27 8.86 3.63
C TRP A 75 -1.93 7.52 2.99
N TRP A 76 -1.13 6.70 3.68
CA TRP A 76 -0.70 5.40 3.16
C TRP A 76 -1.90 4.47 2.95
N ASN A 77 -2.76 4.28 3.94
CA ASN A 77 -3.98 3.49 3.88
C ASN A 77 -4.93 4.01 2.81
N HIS A 78 -5.14 5.33 2.71
CA HIS A 78 -6.01 5.88 1.66
C HIS A 78 -5.52 5.50 0.27
N ARG A 79 -4.24 5.71 -0.01
CA ARG A 79 -3.61 5.35 -1.30
C ARG A 79 -3.61 3.85 -1.53
N HIS A 80 -3.13 3.10 -0.54
CA HIS A 80 -2.95 1.65 -0.60
C HIS A 80 -4.29 0.93 -0.72
N PHE A 81 -5.35 1.39 -0.05
CA PHE A 81 -6.69 0.82 -0.20
C PHE A 81 -7.27 1.06 -1.60
N GLN A 82 -6.98 2.20 -2.24
CA GLN A 82 -7.36 2.42 -3.64
C GLN A 82 -6.63 1.43 -4.57
N HIS A 83 -5.33 1.29 -4.36
CA HIS A 83 -4.51 0.31 -5.09
C HIS A 83 -5.05 -1.13 -4.90
N HIS A 84 -5.39 -1.56 -3.69
CA HIS A 84 -5.98 -2.88 -3.43
C HIS A 84 -7.38 -3.07 -4.02
N ALA A 85 -8.17 -2.00 -4.08
CA ALA A 85 -9.52 -2.07 -4.63
C ALA A 85 -9.50 -2.37 -6.14
N LYS A 86 -8.58 -1.73 -6.88
CA LYS A 86 -8.49 -1.80 -8.34
C LYS A 86 -7.03 -1.70 -8.83
N PRO A 87 -6.16 -2.67 -8.53
CA PRO A 87 -4.74 -2.58 -8.88
C PRO A 87 -4.56 -2.61 -10.39
N ASN A 88 -3.55 -1.88 -10.87
CA ASN A 88 -3.19 -1.73 -12.29
C ASN A 88 -4.34 -1.26 -13.21
N ILE A 89 -5.42 -0.71 -12.66
CA ILE A 89 -6.47 -0.10 -13.47
C ILE A 89 -6.11 1.36 -13.73
N PHE A 90 -5.87 1.69 -14.99
CA PHE A 90 -5.51 3.03 -15.40
C PHE A 90 -6.58 4.05 -14.97
N HIS A 91 -6.15 5.19 -14.42
CA HIS A 91 -6.97 6.24 -13.77
C HIS A 91 -7.61 5.90 -12.41
N LYS A 92 -7.65 4.63 -11.98
CA LYS A 92 -8.19 4.25 -10.66
C LYS A 92 -7.12 3.88 -9.65
N ASP A 93 -6.03 3.27 -10.13
CA ASP A 93 -4.88 2.95 -9.31
C ASP A 93 -3.91 4.15 -9.27
N PRO A 94 -3.67 4.77 -8.10
CA PRO A 94 -2.70 5.86 -7.97
C PRO A 94 -1.26 5.42 -8.26
N ASP A 95 -0.96 4.11 -8.20
CA ASP A 95 0.40 3.61 -8.35
C ASP A 95 0.83 3.44 -9.81
N VAL A 96 -0.07 3.43 -10.78
CA VAL A 96 0.28 3.39 -12.22
C VAL A 96 0.19 4.75 -12.92
N ASN A 97 -0.22 5.80 -12.19
CA ASN A 97 -0.32 7.15 -12.73
C ASN A 97 1.01 7.92 -12.59
N MET A 98 2.01 7.54 -13.39
CA MET A 98 3.37 8.07 -13.32
C MET A 98 3.75 9.01 -14.47
N LEU A 99 2.79 9.56 -15.22
CA LEU A 99 3.03 10.25 -16.51
C LEU A 99 4.20 11.24 -16.52
N HIS A 100 4.39 12.03 -15.46
CA HIS A 100 5.48 13.01 -15.40
C HIS A 100 6.88 12.39 -15.43
N VAL A 101 7.01 11.09 -15.14
CA VAL A 101 8.27 10.36 -15.07
C VAL A 101 8.30 9.14 -15.98
N PHE A 102 7.22 8.33 -15.99
CA PHE A 102 7.16 7.06 -16.71
C PHE A 102 5.83 6.88 -17.44
N VAL A 103 5.87 6.08 -18.51
CA VAL A 103 4.68 5.51 -19.17
C VAL A 103 4.71 3.99 -19.02
N LEU A 104 3.59 3.39 -18.64
CA LEU A 104 3.50 2.02 -18.15
C LEU A 104 2.39 1.23 -18.86
N GLY A 105 2.62 -0.07 -19.04
CA GLY A 105 1.66 -0.95 -19.73
C GLY A 105 1.64 -0.73 -21.23
N GLU A 106 0.51 -1.04 -21.87
CA GLU A 106 0.36 -0.93 -23.33
C GLU A 106 -0.48 0.28 -23.74
N TRP A 107 -1.62 0.49 -23.08
CA TRP A 107 -2.58 1.54 -23.44
C TRP A 107 -2.07 2.95 -23.17
N GLN A 108 -1.51 3.19 -21.97
CA GLN A 108 -1.06 4.52 -21.56
C GLN A 108 0.04 5.08 -22.49
N PRO A 109 1.11 4.34 -22.83
CA PRO A 109 2.10 4.77 -23.82
C PRO A 109 1.50 5.17 -25.17
N ILE A 110 0.59 4.36 -25.72
CA ILE A 110 -0.01 4.59 -27.03
C ILE A 110 -0.89 5.84 -27.01
N GLU A 111 -1.74 5.97 -25.98
CA GLU A 111 -2.60 7.14 -25.82
C GLU A 111 -1.78 8.43 -25.72
N TYR A 112 -0.75 8.43 -24.88
CA TYR A 112 0.08 9.60 -24.64
C TYR A 112 0.98 9.93 -25.83
N GLY A 113 1.46 8.91 -26.55
CA GLY A 113 2.19 9.08 -27.80
C GLY A 113 1.33 9.76 -28.88
N LYS A 114 0.07 9.31 -29.06
CA LYS A 114 -0.90 9.96 -29.98
C LYS A 114 -1.17 11.41 -29.61
N LYS A 115 -1.29 11.71 -28.30
CA LYS A 115 -1.48 13.07 -27.77
C LYS A 115 -0.21 13.94 -27.81
N LYS A 116 0.92 13.40 -28.29
CA LYS A 116 2.23 14.06 -28.32
C LYS A 116 2.69 14.58 -26.93
N LEU A 117 2.30 13.89 -25.86
CA LEU A 117 2.73 14.25 -24.50
C LEU A 117 4.15 13.74 -24.25
N LYS A 118 5.05 14.66 -23.88
CA LYS A 118 6.47 14.37 -23.62
C LYS A 118 6.99 15.24 -22.47
N TYR A 119 7.02 14.70 -21.25
CA TYR A 119 7.66 15.36 -20.11
C TYR A 119 9.13 14.94 -19.94
N LEU A 120 9.43 13.67 -20.23
CA LEU A 120 10.76 13.09 -20.25
C LEU A 120 10.95 12.22 -21.50
N PRO A 121 12.19 11.83 -21.87
CA PRO A 121 12.42 10.95 -23.00
C PRO A 121 11.97 9.51 -22.67
N TYR A 122 10.67 9.22 -22.78
CA TYR A 122 10.12 7.92 -22.36
C TYR A 122 10.72 6.71 -23.07
N ASN A 123 11.22 6.88 -24.29
CA ASN A 123 11.93 5.81 -25.01
C ASN A 123 13.21 5.34 -24.27
N HIS A 124 13.82 6.20 -23.43
CA HIS A 124 14.97 5.88 -22.59
C HIS A 124 14.60 5.63 -21.12
N GLN A 125 13.31 5.46 -20.79
CA GLN A 125 12.88 5.37 -19.39
C GLN A 125 13.46 4.21 -18.59
N HIS A 126 13.80 3.12 -19.28
CA HIS A 126 14.48 1.98 -18.71
C HIS A 126 15.94 2.28 -18.31
N GLU A 127 16.57 3.28 -18.91
CA GLU A 127 17.95 3.69 -18.63
C GLU A 127 18.01 4.60 -17.40
N TYR A 128 17.11 5.59 -17.32
CA TYR A 128 17.08 6.51 -16.18
C TYR A 128 16.23 6.03 -15.01
N PHE A 129 15.54 4.89 -15.11
CA PHE A 129 14.72 4.34 -14.03
C PHE A 129 15.48 4.32 -12.71
N PHE A 130 16.70 3.78 -12.70
CA PHE A 130 17.52 3.69 -11.49
C PHE A 130 18.03 5.02 -10.96
N LEU A 131 18.14 6.03 -11.83
CA LEU A 131 18.68 7.34 -11.47
C LEU A 131 17.59 8.30 -10.99
N ILE A 132 16.34 8.06 -11.36
CA ILE A 132 15.23 8.98 -11.10
C ILE A 132 14.14 8.29 -10.25
N GLY A 133 13.68 7.10 -10.64
CA GLY A 133 12.53 6.43 -10.03
C GLY A 133 12.73 6.16 -8.54
N PRO A 134 13.54 5.15 -8.16
CA PRO A 134 13.80 4.89 -6.75
C PRO A 134 14.46 6.06 -6.00
N PRO A 135 15.49 6.76 -6.50
CA PRO A 135 16.11 7.87 -5.75
C PRO A 135 15.14 8.99 -5.34
N LEU A 136 14.09 9.26 -6.12
CA LEU A 136 13.15 10.34 -5.82
C LEU A 136 11.84 9.89 -5.16
N LEU A 137 11.50 8.60 -5.21
CA LEU A 137 10.19 8.13 -4.74
C LEU A 137 9.95 8.40 -3.25
N ILE A 138 10.69 7.75 -2.36
CA ILE A 138 10.54 7.98 -0.92
C ILE A 138 11.13 9.33 -0.50
N PRO A 139 12.38 9.69 -0.84
CA PRO A 139 13.04 10.86 -0.26
C PRO A 139 12.36 12.18 -0.65
N VAL A 140 11.74 12.25 -1.82
CA VAL A 140 11.13 13.49 -2.34
C VAL A 140 9.62 13.34 -2.47
N TYR A 141 9.13 12.46 -3.34
CA TYR A 141 7.72 12.44 -3.71
C TYR A 141 6.80 12.03 -2.56
N PHE A 142 7.10 10.94 -1.84
CA PHE A 142 6.29 10.52 -0.70
C PHE A 142 6.41 11.49 0.47
N GLN A 143 7.60 11.99 0.78
CA GLN A 143 7.76 13.00 1.84
C GLN A 143 6.93 14.26 1.56
N TYR A 144 6.97 14.75 0.32
CA TYR A 144 6.14 15.87 -0.09
C TYR A 144 4.64 15.56 0.10
N GLN A 145 4.17 14.42 -0.42
CA GLN A 145 2.77 14.03 -0.35
C GLN A 145 2.27 13.85 1.10
N ILE A 146 3.09 13.22 1.95
CA ILE A 146 2.78 12.99 3.37
C ILE A 146 2.65 14.33 4.09
N ILE A 147 3.64 15.22 3.96
CA ILE A 147 3.62 16.54 4.62
C ILE A 147 2.45 17.39 4.11
N MET A 148 2.24 17.44 2.79
CA MET A 148 1.14 18.21 2.21
C MET A 148 -0.23 17.68 2.63
N THR A 149 -0.39 16.36 2.73
CA THR A 149 -1.62 15.74 3.23
C THR A 149 -1.90 16.17 4.66
N MET A 150 -0.89 16.10 5.55
CA MET A 150 -1.04 16.53 6.94
C MET A 150 -1.42 18.02 7.04
N ILE A 151 -0.83 18.89 6.22
CA ILE A 151 -1.13 20.33 6.21
C ILE A 151 -2.56 20.58 5.71
N VAL A 152 -2.93 20.01 4.56
CA VAL A 152 -4.23 20.25 3.91
C VAL A 152 -5.38 19.68 4.74
N ARG A 153 -5.20 18.49 5.32
CA ARG A 153 -6.20 17.84 6.18
C ARG A 153 -6.20 18.36 7.61
N ARG A 154 -5.24 19.22 7.97
CA ARG A 154 -5.06 19.79 9.30
C ARG A 154 -4.74 18.73 10.36
N ASP A 155 -4.01 17.68 9.97
CA ASP A 155 -3.52 16.60 10.83
C ASP A 155 -2.31 17.11 11.66
N TRP A 156 -2.54 18.13 12.49
CA TRP A 156 -1.47 18.85 13.18
C TRP A 156 -0.67 17.99 14.17
N VAL A 157 -1.31 16.99 14.77
CA VAL A 157 -0.66 16.03 15.67
C VAL A 157 0.33 15.16 14.89
N ASP A 158 -0.07 14.65 13.73
CA ASP A 158 0.77 13.84 12.86
C ASP A 158 1.96 14.66 12.34
N LEU A 159 1.70 15.91 11.93
CA LEU A 159 2.74 16.84 11.53
C LEU A 159 3.72 17.10 12.67
N ALA A 160 3.24 17.34 13.90
CA ALA A 160 4.09 17.56 15.06
C ALA A 160 4.99 16.35 15.34
N TRP A 161 4.46 15.12 15.25
CA TRP A 161 5.26 13.91 15.41
C TRP A 161 6.28 13.73 14.29
N ALA A 162 5.90 13.93 13.03
CA ALA A 162 6.80 13.88 11.89
C ALA A 162 7.95 14.89 12.04
N MET A 163 7.64 16.13 12.42
CA MET A 163 8.65 17.16 12.70
C MET A 163 9.51 16.80 13.91
N SER A 164 8.93 16.22 14.96
CA SER A 164 9.71 15.77 16.13
C SER A 164 10.72 14.68 15.78
N TYR A 165 10.41 13.79 14.83
CA TYR A 165 11.36 12.80 14.32
C TYR A 165 12.56 13.48 13.66
N TYR A 166 12.32 14.43 12.76
CA TYR A 166 13.41 15.16 12.09
C TYR A 166 14.26 15.95 13.09
N VAL A 167 13.62 16.66 14.04
CA VAL A 167 14.33 17.38 15.10
C VAL A 167 15.20 16.43 15.93
N ARG A 168 14.66 15.31 16.40
CA ARG A 168 15.42 14.31 17.17
C ARG A 168 16.56 13.72 16.36
N PHE A 169 16.32 13.42 15.09
CA PHE A 169 17.35 12.92 14.18
C PHE A 169 18.52 13.92 14.09
N PHE A 170 18.24 15.18 13.78
CA PHE A 170 19.29 16.19 13.64
C PHE A 170 20.01 16.48 14.95
N ILE A 171 19.29 16.59 16.08
CA ILE A 171 19.93 16.73 17.41
C ILE A 171 20.89 15.57 17.70
N THR A 172 20.48 14.35 17.33
CA THR A 172 21.29 13.15 17.57
C THR A 172 22.53 13.11 16.68
N TYR A 173 22.40 13.43 15.38
CA TYR A 173 23.45 13.16 14.39
C TYR A 173 24.33 14.36 14.03
N ILE A 174 23.89 15.61 14.25
CA ILE A 174 24.71 16.80 14.01
C ILE A 174 26.02 16.80 14.83
N PRO A 175 26.04 16.41 16.13
CA PRO A 175 27.29 16.37 16.89
C PRO A 175 28.36 15.44 16.32
N PHE A 176 27.96 14.40 15.58
CA PHE A 176 28.87 13.42 15.00
C PHE A 176 29.31 13.78 13.57
N TYR A 177 28.40 14.33 12.77
CA TYR A 177 28.62 14.50 11.32
C TYR A 177 28.57 15.96 10.84
N GLY A 178 28.27 16.91 11.74
CA GLY A 178 27.89 18.27 11.36
C GLY A 178 26.56 18.30 10.61
N ILE A 179 26.11 19.51 10.24
CA ILE A 179 24.84 19.71 9.53
C ILE A 179 24.84 19.00 8.18
N LEU A 180 25.89 19.23 7.38
CA LEU A 180 25.99 18.64 6.04
C LEU A 180 26.09 17.11 6.11
N GLY A 181 26.90 16.56 7.01
CA GLY A 181 27.04 15.12 7.15
C GLY A 181 25.76 14.44 7.65
N ALA A 182 25.02 15.06 8.58
CA ALA A 182 23.73 14.54 9.03
C ALA A 182 22.68 14.55 7.89
N LEU A 183 22.67 15.59 7.04
CA LEU A 183 21.81 15.65 5.85
C LEU A 183 22.17 14.56 4.84
N LEU A 184 23.46 14.38 4.54
CA LEU A 184 23.93 13.34 3.64
C LEU A 184 23.59 11.95 4.18
N PHE A 185 23.78 11.73 5.48
CA PHE A 185 23.44 10.46 6.13
C PHE A 185 21.95 10.16 6.03
N LEU A 186 21.07 11.11 6.36
CA LEU A 186 19.62 10.94 6.22
C LEU A 186 19.23 10.58 4.79
N ASN A 187 19.71 11.37 3.81
CA ASN A 187 19.37 11.15 2.40
C ASN A 187 19.92 9.83 1.87
N PHE A 188 21.10 9.40 2.32
CA PHE A 188 21.67 8.12 1.94
C PHE A 188 20.84 6.93 2.46
N ILE A 189 20.39 6.98 3.72
CA ILE A 189 19.49 5.95 4.26
C ILE A 189 18.15 5.92 3.50
N ARG A 190 17.57 7.10 3.21
CA ARG A 190 16.33 7.20 2.44
C ARG A 190 16.50 6.74 0.99
N PHE A 191 17.66 6.97 0.39
CA PHE A 191 18.01 6.45 -0.92
C PHE A 191 17.99 4.91 -0.91
N LEU A 192 18.67 4.26 0.04
CA LEU A 192 18.69 2.79 0.15
C LEU A 192 17.30 2.20 0.40
N GLU A 193 16.54 2.80 1.33
CA GLU A 193 15.15 2.41 1.63
C GLU A 193 14.29 2.48 0.36
N SER A 194 14.40 3.56 -0.40
CA SER A 194 13.59 3.76 -1.61
C SER A 194 13.90 2.75 -2.71
N HIS A 195 15.18 2.39 -2.90
CA HIS A 195 15.56 1.34 -3.84
C HIS A 195 14.96 0.00 -3.44
N TRP A 196 15.17 -0.39 -2.18
CA TRP A 196 14.64 -1.63 -1.66
C TRP A 196 13.11 -1.69 -1.79
N PHE A 197 12.42 -0.63 -1.38
CA PHE A 197 10.96 -0.51 -1.46
C PHE A 197 10.44 -0.64 -2.90
N VAL A 198 11.02 0.09 -3.85
CA VAL A 198 10.59 0.04 -5.26
C VAL A 198 10.79 -1.35 -5.83
N TRP A 199 11.95 -1.97 -5.60
CA TRP A 199 12.21 -3.30 -6.12
C TRP A 199 11.22 -4.34 -5.58
N VAL A 200 11.01 -4.35 -4.26
CA VAL A 200 10.11 -5.31 -3.62
C VAL A 200 8.66 -5.11 -4.02
N THR A 201 8.20 -3.86 -4.16
CA THR A 201 6.79 -3.58 -4.47
C THR A 201 6.47 -3.64 -5.96
N GLN A 202 7.38 -3.19 -6.84
CA GLN A 202 7.08 -3.06 -8.27
C GLN A 202 7.32 -4.34 -9.07
N MET A 203 8.20 -5.24 -8.61
CA MET A 203 8.50 -6.51 -9.32
C MET A 203 7.26 -7.41 -9.50
N ASN A 204 6.21 -7.16 -8.72
CA ASN A 204 4.96 -7.91 -8.73
C ASN A 204 3.83 -7.23 -9.53
N HIS A 205 3.96 -5.94 -9.87
CA HIS A 205 2.87 -5.10 -10.39
C HIS A 205 3.14 -4.48 -11.75
N ILE A 206 4.26 -3.75 -11.91
CA ILE A 206 4.55 -2.94 -13.12
C ILE A 206 4.81 -3.78 -14.37
N VAL A 207 5.05 -5.07 -14.14
CA VAL A 207 5.32 -6.11 -15.13
C VAL A 207 4.05 -6.86 -15.54
N MET A 208 2.93 -6.58 -14.87
CA MET A 208 1.64 -7.23 -15.04
C MET A 208 0.73 -6.41 -15.95
N GLU A 209 -0.47 -6.94 -16.20
CA GLU A 209 -1.46 -6.27 -17.05
C GLU A 209 -1.85 -4.92 -16.43
N ILE A 210 -1.67 -3.83 -17.17
CA ILE A 210 -2.16 -2.48 -16.84
C ILE A 210 -3.17 -2.10 -17.92
N ASP A 211 -4.43 -1.94 -17.54
CA ASP A 211 -5.55 -1.84 -18.48
C ASP A 211 -6.66 -0.87 -18.01
N ARG A 212 -7.62 -0.59 -18.89
CA ARG A 212 -8.80 0.26 -18.68
C ARG A 212 -10.01 -0.53 -18.18
N GLU A 213 -9.80 -1.31 -17.12
CA GLU A 213 -10.84 -2.09 -16.43
C GLU A 213 -11.60 -3.07 -17.34
N PRO A 214 -10.98 -4.19 -17.73
CA PRO A 214 -11.67 -5.24 -18.49
C PRO A 214 -12.82 -5.84 -17.67
N TYR A 215 -13.85 -6.32 -18.35
CA TYR A 215 -14.96 -7.04 -17.71
C TYR A 215 -14.47 -8.38 -17.15
N ARG A 216 -14.16 -8.41 -15.86
CA ARG A 216 -13.57 -9.56 -15.15
C ARG A 216 -14.06 -9.57 -13.70
N ASP A 217 -14.20 -10.76 -13.12
CA ASP A 217 -14.53 -10.87 -11.69
C ASP A 217 -13.38 -10.34 -10.81
N TRP A 218 -13.69 -10.08 -9.53
CA TRP A 218 -12.71 -9.49 -8.62
C TRP A 218 -11.47 -10.37 -8.41
N PHE A 219 -11.64 -11.68 -8.26
CA PHE A 219 -10.53 -12.60 -8.00
C PHE A 219 -9.58 -12.63 -9.19
N SER A 220 -10.12 -12.85 -10.40
CA SER A 220 -9.31 -12.86 -11.62
C SER A 220 -8.65 -11.50 -11.91
N SER A 221 -9.28 -10.39 -11.50
CA SER A 221 -8.70 -9.05 -11.62
C SER A 221 -7.46 -8.88 -10.75
N GLN A 222 -7.49 -9.33 -9.48
CA GLN A 222 -6.33 -9.28 -8.60
C GLN A 222 -5.16 -10.12 -9.14
N LEU A 223 -5.43 -11.34 -9.64
CA LEU A 223 -4.39 -12.22 -10.20
C LEU A 223 -3.78 -11.75 -11.51
N ALA A 224 -4.49 -10.94 -12.28
CA ALA A 224 -3.95 -10.40 -13.52
C ALA A 224 -3.07 -9.17 -13.29
N ALA A 225 -3.37 -8.40 -12.25
CA ALA A 225 -2.60 -7.24 -11.83
C ALA A 225 -1.37 -7.62 -11.00
N THR A 226 -1.31 -8.82 -10.43
CA THR A 226 -0.26 -9.24 -9.51
C THR A 226 0.43 -10.53 -9.94
N CYS A 227 1.66 -10.71 -9.49
CA CYS A 227 2.35 -12.00 -9.53
C CYS A 227 3.18 -12.20 -8.28
N ASN A 228 3.54 -13.45 -8.02
CA ASN A 228 4.41 -13.82 -6.92
C ASN A 228 5.85 -13.98 -7.38
N VAL A 229 6.75 -13.85 -6.40
CA VAL A 229 8.13 -14.30 -6.49
C VAL A 229 8.28 -15.59 -5.69
N GLU A 230 9.06 -16.53 -6.21
CA GLU A 230 9.28 -17.85 -5.60
C GLU A 230 9.60 -17.75 -4.10
N GLN A 231 9.06 -18.70 -3.33
CA GLN A 231 9.37 -18.81 -1.92
C GLN A 231 10.81 -19.28 -1.71
N SER A 232 11.54 -18.56 -0.87
CA SER A 232 12.80 -19.03 -0.30
C SER A 232 13.08 -18.28 1.00
N PHE A 233 13.94 -18.83 1.86
CA PHE A 233 14.33 -18.13 3.09
C PHE A 233 14.82 -16.70 2.81
N PHE A 234 15.61 -16.53 1.75
CA PHE A 234 16.09 -15.21 1.34
C PHE A 234 14.96 -14.31 0.85
N ASN A 235 14.10 -14.78 -0.06
CA ASN A 235 13.03 -13.95 -0.63
C ASN A 235 12.00 -13.54 0.44
N ASP A 236 11.65 -14.45 1.36
CA ASP A 236 10.70 -14.20 2.43
C ASP A 236 11.22 -13.13 3.42
N TRP A 237 12.52 -13.17 3.73
CA TRP A 237 13.20 -12.15 4.54
C TRP A 237 13.38 -10.84 3.79
N PHE A 238 13.95 -10.88 2.58
CA PHE A 238 14.31 -9.70 1.80
C PHE A 238 13.08 -8.87 1.41
N SER A 239 11.97 -9.52 1.08
CA SER A 239 10.72 -8.83 0.73
C SER A 239 9.80 -8.57 1.94
N GLY A 240 10.10 -9.14 3.11
CA GLY A 240 9.17 -9.15 4.24
C GLY A 240 7.83 -9.83 3.89
N HIS A 241 7.91 -10.99 3.21
CA HIS A 241 6.79 -11.78 2.67
C HIS A 241 5.96 -11.10 1.57
N LEU A 242 6.42 -9.99 0.99
CA LEU A 242 5.79 -9.37 -0.19
C LEU A 242 6.13 -10.07 -1.51
N ASN A 243 6.89 -11.17 -1.46
CA ASN A 243 6.95 -12.14 -2.56
C ASN A 243 5.61 -12.87 -2.80
N PHE A 244 4.68 -12.83 -1.84
CA PHE A 244 3.32 -13.35 -1.94
C PHE A 244 2.30 -12.24 -2.25
N GLN A 245 2.50 -11.50 -3.34
CA GLN A 245 1.67 -10.35 -3.71
C GLN A 245 0.24 -10.76 -4.10
N ILE A 246 0.05 -11.92 -4.73
CA ILE A 246 -1.28 -12.44 -5.07
C ILE A 246 -2.11 -12.59 -3.79
N GLU A 247 -1.58 -13.29 -2.78
CA GLU A 247 -2.28 -13.51 -1.51
C GLU A 247 -2.47 -12.19 -0.75
N HIS A 248 -1.49 -11.28 -0.80
CA HIS A 248 -1.60 -9.95 -0.19
C HIS A 248 -2.77 -9.16 -0.78
N HIS A 249 -3.02 -9.27 -2.07
CA HIS A 249 -4.14 -8.61 -2.75
C HIS A 249 -5.49 -9.31 -2.54
N LEU A 250 -5.47 -10.64 -2.45
CA LEU A 250 -6.67 -11.42 -2.15
C LEU A 250 -7.10 -11.30 -0.68
N PHE A 251 -6.15 -11.09 0.23
CA PHE A 251 -6.38 -11.04 1.67
C PHE A 251 -5.63 -9.86 2.31
N PRO A 252 -5.96 -8.60 1.98
CA PRO A 252 -5.19 -7.43 2.40
C PRO A 252 -5.20 -7.18 3.93
N THR A 253 -6.11 -7.83 4.66
CA THR A 253 -6.17 -7.79 6.13
C THR A 253 -5.38 -8.93 6.79
N MET A 254 -4.87 -9.88 6.02
CA MET A 254 -4.10 -11.02 6.54
C MET A 254 -2.68 -10.57 6.93
N PRO A 255 -2.19 -10.95 8.12
CA PRO A 255 -0.80 -10.70 8.47
C PRO A 255 0.15 -11.35 7.46
N ARG A 256 1.12 -10.59 6.96
CA ARG A 256 2.04 -11.01 5.87
C ARG A 256 2.75 -12.33 6.14
N HIS A 257 3.08 -12.63 7.39
CA HIS A 257 3.72 -13.88 7.79
C HIS A 257 2.83 -15.14 7.62
N ASN A 258 1.54 -14.98 7.32
CA ASN A 258 0.62 -16.09 7.03
C ASN A 258 0.37 -16.30 5.53
N LEU A 259 0.83 -15.40 4.66
CA LEU A 259 0.55 -15.48 3.21
C LEU A 259 1.09 -16.78 2.60
N HIS A 260 2.29 -17.22 3.00
CA HIS A 260 2.88 -18.48 2.55
C HIS A 260 2.02 -19.71 2.89
N LYS A 261 1.22 -19.66 3.96
CA LYS A 261 0.32 -20.76 4.35
C LYS A 261 -0.90 -20.86 3.44
N VAL A 262 -1.31 -19.72 2.87
CA VAL A 262 -2.53 -19.61 2.05
C VAL A 262 -2.21 -19.74 0.56
N ALA A 263 -0.97 -19.42 0.15
CA ALA A 263 -0.53 -19.54 -1.23
C ALA A 263 -0.79 -20.92 -1.88
N PRO A 264 -0.55 -22.07 -1.21
CA PRO A 264 -0.91 -23.38 -1.77
C PRO A 264 -2.42 -23.56 -2.02
N LEU A 265 -3.26 -22.97 -1.16
CA LEU A 265 -4.72 -23.03 -1.29
C LEU A 265 -5.19 -22.16 -2.47
N VAL A 266 -4.63 -20.96 -2.63
CA VAL A 266 -4.89 -20.08 -3.77
C VAL A 266 -4.45 -20.74 -5.07
N LYS A 267 -3.25 -21.33 -5.10
CA LYS A 267 -2.72 -22.06 -6.27
C LYS A 267 -3.63 -23.23 -6.66
N SER A 268 -4.15 -23.99 -5.68
CA SER A 268 -5.14 -25.05 -5.90
C SER A 268 -6.46 -24.52 -6.46
N LEU A 269 -6.97 -23.42 -5.91
CA LEU A 269 -8.19 -22.76 -6.40
C LEU A 269 -8.03 -22.29 -7.85
N CYS A 270 -6.88 -21.68 -8.17
CA CYS A 270 -6.56 -21.25 -9.53
C CYS A 270 -6.54 -22.43 -10.51
N ALA A 271 -5.90 -23.54 -10.14
CA ALA A 271 -5.87 -24.75 -10.95
C ALA A 271 -7.28 -25.33 -11.19
N LYS A 272 -8.12 -25.36 -10.14
CA LYS A 272 -9.51 -25.84 -10.23
C LYS A 272 -10.36 -25.03 -11.23
N HIS A 273 -10.12 -23.72 -11.33
CA HIS A 273 -10.90 -22.81 -12.17
C HIS A 273 -10.22 -22.43 -13.49
N GLY A 274 -9.06 -23.03 -13.82
CA GLY A 274 -8.30 -22.71 -15.03
C GLY A 274 -7.73 -21.29 -15.05
N ILE A 275 -7.52 -20.67 -13.88
CA ILE A 275 -6.95 -19.33 -13.74
C ILE A 275 -5.44 -19.44 -13.62
N LYS A 276 -4.70 -18.59 -14.34
CA LYS A 276 -3.24 -18.58 -14.32
C LYS A 276 -2.73 -17.98 -13.01
N TYR A 277 -2.10 -18.81 -12.18
CA TYR A 277 -1.32 -18.36 -11.03
C TYR A 277 0.12 -18.02 -11.47
N GLN A 278 0.53 -16.77 -11.33
CA GLN A 278 1.82 -16.29 -11.85
C GLN A 278 2.87 -16.23 -10.75
N GLU A 279 3.93 -17.01 -10.90
CA GLU A 279 5.06 -17.11 -9.97
C GLU A 279 6.35 -17.15 -10.79
N LYS A 280 7.39 -16.45 -10.34
CA LYS A 280 8.66 -16.34 -11.08
C LYS A 280 9.88 -16.18 -10.14
N PRO A 281 11.08 -16.54 -10.60
CA PRO A 281 12.31 -16.29 -9.86
C PRO A 281 12.52 -14.79 -9.62
N LEU A 282 13.12 -14.45 -8.47
CA LEU A 282 13.37 -13.05 -8.08
C LEU A 282 14.10 -12.28 -9.19
N LEU A 283 15.22 -12.81 -9.69
CA LEU A 283 16.01 -12.15 -10.72
C LEU A 283 15.19 -11.88 -12.00
N ARG A 284 14.30 -12.81 -12.37
CA ARG A 284 13.40 -12.62 -13.52
C ARG A 284 12.42 -11.50 -13.26
N ALA A 285 11.81 -11.46 -12.07
CA ALA A 285 10.88 -10.40 -11.67
C ALA A 285 11.55 -9.01 -11.73
N LEU A 286 12.79 -8.91 -11.25
CA LEU A 286 13.58 -7.68 -11.32
C LEU A 286 13.90 -7.28 -12.77
N GLN A 287 14.36 -8.21 -13.60
CA GLN A 287 14.65 -7.94 -15.02
C GLN A 287 13.40 -7.50 -15.79
N ASP A 288 12.24 -8.06 -15.46
CA ASP A 288 10.99 -7.75 -16.14
C ASP A 288 10.54 -6.30 -15.91
N ILE A 289 10.94 -5.65 -14.81
CA ILE A 289 10.71 -4.20 -14.61
C ILE A 289 11.37 -3.41 -15.76
N ILE A 290 12.65 -3.68 -16.01
CA ILE A 290 13.42 -2.98 -17.04
C ILE A 290 12.90 -3.30 -18.44
N ARG A 291 12.51 -4.56 -18.70
CA ARG A 291 11.88 -4.95 -19.96
C ARG A 291 10.53 -4.29 -20.18
N SER A 292 9.69 -4.23 -19.14
CA SER A 292 8.37 -3.58 -19.17
C SER A 292 8.53 -2.09 -19.50
N LEU A 293 9.42 -1.40 -18.78
CA LEU A 293 9.73 0.00 -19.04
C LEU A 293 10.27 0.23 -20.46
N LYS A 294 11.15 -0.63 -20.96
CA LYS A 294 11.66 -0.52 -22.33
C LYS A 294 10.52 -0.68 -23.35
N LYS A 295 9.71 -1.73 -23.22
CA LYS A 295 8.55 -1.99 -24.09
C LYS A 295 7.56 -0.82 -24.08
N SER A 296 7.19 -0.31 -22.91
CA SER A 296 6.29 0.84 -22.80
C SER A 296 6.88 2.10 -23.44
N GLY A 297 8.19 2.33 -23.30
CA GLY A 297 8.90 3.44 -23.95
C GLY A 297 8.90 3.33 -25.49
N GLU A 298 9.09 2.12 -26.02
CA GLU A 298 9.03 1.83 -27.46
C GLU A 298 7.62 2.02 -28.03
N LEU A 299 6.59 1.53 -27.33
CA LEU A 299 5.18 1.74 -27.71
C LEU A 299 4.80 3.22 -27.74
N TRP A 300 5.28 4.00 -26.77
CA TRP A 300 5.10 5.44 -26.76
C TRP A 300 5.79 6.09 -27.96
N LEU A 301 7.03 5.71 -28.27
CA LEU A 301 7.79 6.28 -29.38
C LEU A 301 7.13 5.99 -30.73
N ASP A 302 6.71 4.74 -30.96
CA ASP A 302 5.95 4.34 -32.16
C ASP A 302 4.70 5.21 -32.34
N ALA A 303 3.89 5.32 -31.29
CA ALA A 303 2.69 6.16 -31.33
C ALA A 303 3.00 7.65 -31.47
N TYR A 304 4.11 8.12 -30.89
CA TYR A 304 4.55 9.51 -30.97
C TYR A 304 5.04 9.88 -32.38
N LEU A 305 5.68 8.96 -33.11
CA LEU A 305 6.23 9.23 -34.44
C LEU A 305 5.24 8.91 -35.57
N HIS A 306 4.39 7.90 -35.41
CA HIS A 306 3.66 7.29 -36.52
C HIS A 306 2.13 7.28 -36.39
N LYS A 307 1.56 7.73 -35.26
CA LYS A 307 0.11 7.76 -35.02
C LYS A 307 -0.36 9.15 -34.63
#